data_AF-A0A7Y4SH53-F1
#
_entry.id   AF-A0A7Y4SH53-F1
#
_cell.length_a   1.000
_cell.length_b   1.000
_cell.length_c   1.000
_cell.angle_alpha   90.00
_cell.angle_beta   90.00
_cell.angle_gamma   90.00
#
_symmetry.space_group_name_H-M   'P 1'
#
loop_
_entity.id
_entity.type
_entity.pdbx_description
1 polymer ?
#
loop_
_entity_poly.entity_id
_entity_poly.type
_entity_poly.pdbx_seq_one_letter_code
_entity_poly.pdbx_strand_id
1 'polypeptide(L)'
;MSWRILILEDNKVMAESLADTLRRELGEPEIFFVTKFDEAPNKIITVKPDVVVFDIFDDQVEEHPEYAVKPAWQAVWNEHFCPVVFHTGHEVEEYKSINHPFARYEIKGPGSHGRVANHIKEFKPEIDGLRTIRDELSRSAHETLVHVSPLVWKMGGPKTDLPDMLLRAVRRRMAATLDHPPEPLKKLQAWEQYICPPIGKDLLTGDVLLIANGDKNSPASYRLVLSPSCDLVIGHGSKTLQHVLVADCVPVSEFVEKTQIAMEKRIEKLPSELNKDQVAGLMVLPNFSDVIPLMAANLKKLLLIPYADIATKDGETKPFTRIASLDSPFRERLAWAYLQVAGRPGVPDIDVQALAKAIDQTIKASTKA
;
A
#
# COMPACT_ATOMS: atom_id res chain seq x y z
N MET A 1 -22.93 10.00 -17.03
CA MET A 1 -21.47 10.02 -17.34
C MET A 1 -21.22 8.95 -18.39
N SER A 2 -20.47 9.27 -19.44
CA SER A 2 -20.09 8.31 -20.48
C SER A 2 -18.88 7.49 -20.05
N TRP A 3 -18.83 6.21 -20.41
CA TRP A 3 -17.68 5.34 -20.18
C TRP A 3 -16.79 5.35 -21.41
N ARG A 4 -15.48 5.34 -21.22
CA ARG A 4 -14.49 5.32 -22.30
C ARG A 4 -13.97 3.91 -22.41
N ILE A 5 -14.38 3.19 -23.45
CA ILE A 5 -14.07 1.77 -23.63
C ILE A 5 -13.14 1.63 -24.83
N LEU A 6 -12.01 0.97 -24.65
CA LEU A 6 -11.11 0.62 -25.74
C LEU A 6 -11.28 -0.86 -26.08
N ILE A 7 -11.54 -1.17 -27.35
CA ILE A 7 -11.67 -2.52 -27.87
C ILE A 7 -10.45 -2.79 -28.76
N LEU A 8 -9.65 -3.78 -28.41
CA LEU A 8 -8.59 -4.33 -29.24
C LEU A 8 -9.11 -5.61 -29.91
N GLU A 9 -9.34 -5.53 -31.22
CA GLU A 9 -9.88 -6.61 -32.04
C GLU A 9 -9.49 -6.30 -33.49
N ASP A 10 -8.74 -7.21 -34.11
CA ASP A 10 -8.30 -7.12 -35.50
C ASP A 10 -9.48 -7.25 -36.50
N ASN A 11 -10.49 -8.04 -36.15
CA ASN A 11 -11.72 -8.17 -36.92
C ASN A 11 -12.71 -7.02 -36.62
N LYS A 12 -12.70 -6.01 -37.49
CA LYS A 12 -13.58 -4.85 -37.39
C LYS A 12 -15.07 -5.18 -37.25
N VAL A 13 -15.57 -6.24 -37.91
CA VAL A 13 -16.99 -6.63 -37.83
C VAL A 13 -17.33 -7.14 -36.44
N MET A 14 -16.43 -7.94 -35.85
CA MET A 14 -16.58 -8.42 -34.48
C MET A 14 -16.51 -7.26 -33.48
N ALA A 15 -15.57 -6.34 -33.68
CA ALA A 15 -15.42 -5.15 -32.85
C ALA A 15 -16.69 -4.28 -32.87
N GLU A 16 -17.25 -4.03 -34.05
CA GLU A 16 -18.49 -3.27 -34.23
C GLU A 16 -19.69 -3.98 -33.60
N SER A 17 -19.80 -5.30 -33.75
CA SER A 17 -20.87 -6.10 -33.13
C SER A 17 -20.84 -6.06 -31.60
N LEU A 18 -19.65 -6.13 -31.01
CA LEU A 18 -19.46 -5.93 -29.58
C LEU A 18 -19.84 -4.50 -29.17
N ALA A 19 -19.34 -3.51 -29.90
CA ALA A 19 -19.62 -2.10 -29.62
C ALA A 19 -21.12 -1.76 -29.64
N ASP A 20 -21.88 -2.31 -30.58
CA ASP A 20 -23.34 -2.12 -30.63
C ASP A 20 -24.05 -2.72 -29.41
N THR A 21 -23.57 -3.87 -28.94
CA THR A 21 -24.06 -4.46 -27.69
C THR A 21 -23.72 -3.56 -26.51
N LEU A 22 -22.49 -3.07 -26.42
CA LEU A 22 -22.07 -2.17 -25.34
C LEU A 22 -22.87 -0.86 -25.33
N ARG A 23 -23.15 -0.26 -26.49
CA ARG A 23 -24.03 0.92 -26.59
C ARG A 23 -25.43 0.60 -26.08
N ARG A 24 -26.04 -0.49 -26.54
CA ARG A 24 -27.38 -0.88 -26.08
C ARG A 24 -27.43 -1.10 -24.56
N GLU A 25 -26.43 -1.76 -24.00
CA GLU A 25 -26.42 -2.18 -22.60
C GLU A 25 -25.95 -1.11 -21.62
N LEU A 26 -25.06 -0.20 -22.05
CA LEU A 26 -24.41 0.81 -21.22
C LEU A 26 -24.91 2.24 -21.50
N GLY A 27 -25.74 2.42 -22.53
CA GLY A 27 -26.27 3.72 -22.97
C GLY A 27 -25.39 4.36 -24.04
N GLU A 28 -24.63 5.39 -23.68
CA GLU A 28 -23.77 6.12 -24.63
C GLU A 28 -22.31 6.11 -24.18
N PRO A 29 -21.62 4.95 -24.18
CA PRO A 29 -20.18 4.91 -23.97
C PRO A 29 -19.44 5.50 -25.18
N GLU A 30 -18.32 6.18 -24.91
CA GLU A 30 -17.32 6.55 -25.90
C GLU A 30 -16.47 5.31 -26.21
N ILE A 31 -16.59 4.77 -27.42
CA ILE A 31 -15.91 3.53 -27.83
C ILE A 31 -14.76 3.86 -28.78
N PHE A 32 -13.57 3.34 -28.45
CA PHE A 32 -12.35 3.45 -29.24
C PHE A 32 -11.96 2.07 -29.76
N PHE A 33 -11.62 1.99 -31.04
CA PHE A 33 -11.17 0.75 -31.67
C PHE A 33 -9.67 0.78 -31.91
N VAL A 34 -9.05 -0.37 -31.73
CA VAL A 34 -7.69 -0.68 -32.17
C VAL A 34 -7.76 -2.00 -32.92
N THR A 35 -7.42 -1.98 -34.21
CA THR A 35 -7.42 -3.18 -35.07
C THR A 35 -6.03 -3.71 -35.35
N LYS A 36 -5.00 -3.08 -34.77
CA LYS A 36 -3.61 -3.51 -34.86
C LYS A 36 -2.97 -3.48 -33.48
N PHE A 37 -2.43 -4.61 -33.07
CA PHE A 37 -1.96 -4.81 -31.70
C PHE A 37 -0.76 -3.92 -31.33
N ASP A 38 0.07 -3.56 -32.30
CA ASP A 38 1.22 -2.66 -32.14
C ASP A 38 0.83 -1.21 -31.80
N GLU A 39 -0.34 -0.76 -32.24
CA GLU A 39 -0.88 0.58 -31.95
C GLU A 39 -1.52 0.66 -30.54
N ALA A 40 -1.87 -0.48 -29.94
CA ALA A 40 -2.64 -0.54 -28.71
C ALA A 40 -1.97 0.15 -27.50
N PRO A 41 -0.66 -0.03 -27.22
CA PRO A 41 0.00 0.65 -26.10
C PRO A 41 -0.13 2.18 -26.15
N ASN A 42 0.15 2.78 -27.31
CA ASN A 42 0.02 4.23 -27.50
C ASN A 42 -1.43 4.68 -27.36
N LYS A 43 -2.38 3.89 -27.86
CA LYS A 43 -3.80 4.21 -27.74
C LYS A 43 -4.26 4.18 -26.28
N ILE A 44 -3.82 3.21 -25.49
CA ILE A 44 -4.14 3.11 -24.06
C ILE A 44 -3.66 4.35 -23.31
N ILE A 45 -2.42 4.79 -23.53
CA ILE A 45 -1.82 5.95 -22.86
C ILE A 45 -2.50 7.27 -23.24
N THR A 46 -2.84 7.43 -24.52
CA THR A 46 -3.43 8.67 -25.05
C THR A 46 -4.91 8.77 -24.77
N VAL A 47 -5.64 7.68 -24.97
CA VAL A 47 -7.07 7.62 -24.69
C VAL A 47 -7.29 7.62 -23.18
N LYS A 48 -6.53 6.88 -22.38
CA LYS A 48 -6.84 6.67 -20.95
C LYS A 48 -8.24 6.07 -20.76
N PRO A 49 -8.52 4.88 -21.32
CA PRO A 49 -9.84 4.26 -21.23
C PRO A 49 -10.19 3.88 -19.78
N ASP A 50 -11.47 3.84 -19.49
CA ASP A 50 -11.98 3.33 -18.20
C ASP A 50 -11.93 1.80 -18.15
N VAL A 51 -12.10 1.14 -19.29
CA VAL A 51 -12.00 -0.33 -19.43
C VAL A 51 -11.40 -0.67 -20.79
N VAL A 52 -10.60 -1.73 -20.84
CA VAL A 52 -10.10 -2.32 -22.09
C VAL A 52 -10.69 -3.71 -22.30
N VAL A 53 -11.19 -3.97 -23.51
CA VAL A 53 -11.58 -5.31 -23.96
C VAL A 53 -10.53 -5.81 -24.94
N PHE A 54 -9.93 -6.96 -24.65
CA PHE A 54 -8.90 -7.57 -25.46
C PHE A 54 -9.45 -8.80 -26.17
N ASP A 55 -9.37 -8.85 -27.49
CA ASP A 55 -9.06 -10.13 -28.12
C ASP A 55 -7.59 -10.47 -27.87
N ILE A 56 -7.33 -11.74 -27.59
CA ILE A 56 -5.99 -12.23 -27.26
C ILE A 56 -5.23 -12.59 -28.54
N PHE A 57 -5.93 -13.08 -29.57
CA PHE A 57 -5.32 -13.52 -30.82
C PHE A 57 -5.28 -12.39 -31.83
N ASP A 58 -4.14 -12.22 -32.49
CA ASP A 58 -4.01 -11.41 -33.70
C ASP A 58 -3.90 -12.37 -34.89
N ASP A 59 -4.95 -12.46 -35.72
CA ASP A 59 -4.98 -13.36 -36.88
C ASP A 59 -3.95 -12.95 -37.96
N GLN A 60 -3.31 -11.78 -37.82
CA GLN A 60 -2.22 -11.32 -38.69
C GLN A 60 -0.86 -11.88 -38.29
N VAL A 61 -0.75 -12.57 -37.16
CA VAL A 61 0.49 -13.15 -36.63
C VAL A 61 0.46 -14.67 -36.79
N GLU A 62 1.38 -15.22 -37.58
CA GLU A 62 1.44 -16.67 -37.85
C GLU A 62 1.99 -17.48 -36.65
N GLU A 63 2.98 -16.95 -35.92
CA GLU A 63 3.61 -17.63 -34.78
C GLU A 63 3.20 -16.99 -33.46
N HIS A 64 2.63 -17.80 -32.57
CA HIS A 64 2.18 -17.38 -31.24
C HIS A 64 1.31 -16.11 -31.23
N PRO A 65 0.20 -16.08 -31.99
CA PRO A 65 -0.72 -14.95 -32.05
C PRO A 65 -1.23 -14.51 -30.67
N GLU A 66 -1.30 -15.42 -29.69
CA GLU A 66 -1.68 -15.12 -28.30
C GLU A 66 -0.71 -14.19 -27.56
N TYR A 67 0.53 -14.05 -28.04
CA TYR A 67 1.52 -13.12 -27.45
C TYR A 67 1.37 -11.69 -27.96
N ALA A 68 0.61 -11.46 -29.03
CA ALA A 68 0.42 -10.11 -29.60
C ALA A 68 -0.26 -9.15 -28.62
N VAL A 69 -1.13 -9.65 -27.73
CA VAL A 69 -1.83 -8.85 -26.71
C VAL A 69 -0.91 -8.38 -25.57
N LYS A 70 0.23 -9.04 -25.36
CA LYS A 70 1.08 -8.84 -24.17
C LYS A 70 1.58 -7.39 -24.01
N PRO A 71 2.06 -6.69 -25.05
CA PRO A 71 2.46 -5.29 -24.92
C PRO A 71 1.30 -4.37 -24.53
N ALA A 72 0.10 -4.62 -25.07
CA ALA A 72 -1.11 -3.85 -24.74
C ALA A 72 -1.53 -4.09 -23.27
N TRP A 73 -1.50 -5.34 -22.82
CA TRP A 73 -1.74 -5.70 -21.42
C TRP A 73 -0.72 -5.04 -20.49
N GLN A 74 0.57 -5.07 -20.84
CA GLN A 74 1.63 -4.40 -20.07
C GLN A 74 1.44 -2.89 -20.02
N ALA A 75 0.95 -2.26 -21.10
CA ALA A 75 0.64 -0.83 -21.10
C ALA A 75 -0.51 -0.50 -20.14
N VAL A 76 -1.55 -1.33 -20.05
CA VAL A 76 -2.57 -1.18 -19.00
C VAL A 76 -1.91 -1.30 -17.63
N TRP A 77 -1.14 -2.35 -17.38
CA TRP A 77 -0.62 -2.61 -16.03
C TRP A 77 0.39 -1.58 -15.54
N ASN A 78 1.25 -1.09 -16.43
CA ASN A 78 2.40 -0.26 -16.06
C ASN A 78 2.19 1.24 -16.28
N GLU A 79 1.33 1.63 -17.23
CA GLU A 79 1.20 3.04 -17.65
C GLU A 79 -0.19 3.62 -17.40
N HIS A 80 -1.26 2.84 -17.60
CA HIS A 80 -2.65 3.28 -17.34
C HIS A 80 -3.52 2.15 -16.80
N PHE A 81 -3.40 1.90 -15.50
CA PHE A 81 -4.11 0.80 -14.84
C PHE A 81 -5.64 0.98 -14.88
N CYS A 82 -6.35 0.07 -15.54
CA CYS A 82 -7.81 0.05 -15.57
C CYS A 82 -8.33 -1.39 -15.66
N PRO A 83 -9.63 -1.64 -15.38
CA PRO A 83 -10.21 -2.96 -15.59
C PRO A 83 -10.05 -3.47 -17.02
N VAL A 84 -9.90 -4.79 -17.13
CA VAL A 84 -9.78 -5.48 -18.42
C VAL A 84 -10.74 -6.64 -18.52
N VAL A 85 -11.23 -6.89 -19.73
CA VAL A 85 -11.97 -8.10 -20.10
C VAL A 85 -11.23 -8.78 -21.24
N PHE A 86 -10.68 -9.95 -20.99
CA PHE A 86 -10.17 -10.82 -22.04
C PHE A 86 -11.37 -11.52 -22.70
N HIS A 87 -11.66 -11.18 -23.95
CA HIS A 87 -12.79 -11.68 -24.71
C HIS A 87 -12.27 -12.39 -25.97
N THR A 88 -12.08 -13.70 -25.90
CA THR A 88 -11.31 -14.45 -26.91
C THR A 88 -12.02 -15.72 -27.39
N GLY A 89 -11.70 -16.17 -28.61
CA GLY A 89 -12.25 -17.38 -29.22
C GLY A 89 -11.76 -18.70 -28.62
N HIS A 90 -10.57 -18.70 -28.01
CA HIS A 90 -9.92 -19.90 -27.49
C HIS A 90 -9.57 -19.75 -26.01
N GLU A 91 -9.45 -20.86 -25.29
CA GLU A 91 -8.95 -20.82 -23.92
C GLU A 91 -7.43 -20.58 -23.89
N VAL A 92 -7.00 -19.53 -23.18
CA VAL A 92 -5.59 -19.20 -22.96
C VAL A 92 -5.32 -19.16 -21.47
N GLU A 93 -4.66 -20.21 -20.96
CA GLU A 93 -4.50 -20.45 -19.52
C GLU A 93 -3.75 -19.31 -18.79
N GLU A 94 -2.79 -18.66 -19.47
CA GLU A 94 -2.06 -17.50 -18.92
C GLU A 94 -3.01 -16.38 -18.47
N TYR A 95 -4.04 -16.08 -19.28
CA TYR A 95 -5.00 -15.01 -18.99
C TYR A 95 -6.19 -15.48 -18.15
N LYS A 96 -6.62 -16.73 -18.33
CA LYS A 96 -7.69 -17.36 -17.55
C LYS A 96 -7.33 -17.51 -16.07
N SER A 97 -6.05 -17.77 -15.78
CA SER A 97 -5.53 -17.92 -14.42
C SER A 97 -5.25 -16.60 -13.69
N ILE A 98 -5.42 -15.44 -14.35
CA ILE A 98 -5.26 -14.12 -13.72
C ILE A 98 -6.37 -13.92 -12.68
N ASN A 99 -6.05 -14.20 -11.44
CA ASN A 99 -6.93 -13.94 -10.30
C ASN A 99 -6.72 -12.52 -9.78
N HIS A 100 -7.23 -11.53 -10.52
CA HIS A 100 -7.14 -10.13 -10.14
C HIS A 100 -8.53 -9.46 -10.12
N PRO A 101 -8.89 -8.64 -9.11
CA PRO A 101 -10.22 -8.03 -9.02
C PRO A 101 -10.62 -7.20 -10.25
N PHE A 102 -9.63 -6.64 -10.96
CA PHE A 102 -9.78 -5.80 -12.16
C PHE A 102 -9.67 -6.58 -13.49
N ALA A 103 -9.57 -7.90 -13.46
CA ALA A 103 -9.51 -8.73 -14.67
C ALA A 103 -10.73 -9.67 -14.75
N ARG A 104 -11.29 -9.81 -15.95
CA ARG A 104 -12.30 -10.83 -16.26
C ARG A 104 -11.91 -11.56 -17.53
N TYR A 105 -12.36 -12.81 -17.63
CA TYR A 105 -12.11 -13.68 -18.77
C TYR A 105 -13.45 -14.18 -19.31
N GLU A 106 -13.65 -14.10 -20.62
CA GLU A 106 -14.89 -14.47 -21.30
C GLU A 106 -14.59 -15.12 -22.66
N ILE A 107 -15.18 -16.28 -22.92
CA ILE A 107 -15.01 -17.00 -24.20
C ILE A 107 -16.05 -16.49 -25.20
N LYS A 108 -15.62 -16.19 -26.44
CA LYS A 108 -16.51 -15.82 -27.54
C LYS A 108 -17.48 -16.97 -27.84
N GLY A 109 -18.76 -16.64 -27.92
CA GLY A 109 -19.82 -17.59 -28.17
C GLY A 109 -21.21 -16.96 -28.05
N PRO A 110 -22.28 -17.75 -28.15
CA PRO A 110 -23.64 -17.23 -28.03
C PRO A 110 -23.82 -16.41 -26.73
N GLY A 111 -24.23 -15.15 -26.89
CA GLY A 111 -24.46 -14.22 -25.79
C GLY A 111 -23.20 -13.67 -25.11
N SER A 112 -21.99 -13.96 -25.60
CA SER A 112 -20.75 -13.48 -24.96
C SER A 112 -20.66 -11.96 -24.91
N HIS A 113 -21.12 -11.22 -25.93
CA HIS A 113 -21.13 -9.75 -25.91
C HIS A 113 -21.97 -9.19 -24.75
N GLY A 114 -23.10 -9.84 -24.43
CA GLY A 114 -23.93 -9.45 -23.29
C GLY A 114 -23.23 -9.73 -21.96
N ARG A 115 -22.48 -10.83 -21.85
CA ARG A 115 -21.67 -11.14 -20.66
C ARG A 115 -20.50 -10.17 -20.50
N VAL A 116 -19.80 -9.82 -21.58
CA VAL A 116 -18.80 -8.74 -21.57
C VAL A 116 -19.43 -7.44 -21.07
N ALA A 117 -20.58 -7.02 -21.60
CA ALA A 117 -21.27 -5.83 -21.11
C ALA A 117 -21.58 -5.89 -19.60
N ASN A 118 -21.99 -7.06 -19.09
CA ASN A 118 -22.24 -7.25 -17.66
C ASN A 118 -20.96 -7.17 -16.82
N HIS A 119 -19.84 -7.77 -17.26
CA HIS A 119 -18.54 -7.62 -16.59
C HIS A 119 -18.14 -6.14 -16.47
N ILE A 120 -18.32 -5.36 -17.54
CA ILE A 120 -18.03 -3.93 -17.51
C ILE A 120 -18.98 -3.18 -16.56
N LYS A 121 -20.26 -3.58 -16.47
CA LYS A 121 -21.22 -3.05 -15.46
C LYS A 121 -20.79 -3.34 -14.03
N GLU A 122 -20.29 -4.54 -13.78
CA GLU A 122 -19.83 -4.94 -12.46
C GLU A 122 -18.58 -4.17 -12.03
N PHE A 123 -17.71 -3.76 -12.97
CA PHE A 123 -16.56 -2.90 -12.70
C PHE A 123 -16.88 -1.45 -12.32
N LYS A 124 -18.16 -1.07 -12.23
CA LYS A 124 -18.55 0.31 -11.93
C LYS A 124 -17.89 0.87 -10.64
N PRO A 125 -17.89 0.17 -9.49
CA PRO A 125 -17.21 0.65 -8.29
C PRO A 125 -15.71 0.87 -8.48
N GLU A 126 -15.04 -0.04 -9.16
CA GLU A 126 -13.62 0.00 -9.49
C GLU A 126 -13.28 1.20 -10.38
N ILE A 127 -14.06 1.41 -11.44
CA ILE A 127 -13.90 2.53 -12.37
C ILE A 127 -14.13 3.86 -11.65
N ASP A 128 -15.21 3.98 -10.88
CA ASP A 128 -15.55 5.20 -10.14
C ASP A 128 -14.46 5.55 -9.12
N GLY A 129 -13.91 4.53 -8.42
CA GLY A 129 -12.80 4.67 -7.49
C GLY A 129 -11.52 5.16 -8.17
N LEU A 130 -11.11 4.51 -9.27
CA LEU A 130 -9.92 4.93 -10.04
C LEU A 130 -10.05 6.35 -10.59
N ARG A 131 -11.23 6.72 -11.10
CA ARG A 131 -11.51 8.09 -11.57
C ARG A 131 -11.37 9.10 -10.45
N THR A 132 -11.98 8.81 -9.29
CA THR A 132 -11.92 9.71 -8.13
C THR A 132 -10.48 9.94 -7.68
N ILE A 133 -9.68 8.87 -7.58
CA ILE A 133 -8.25 8.98 -7.23
C ILE A 133 -7.48 9.81 -8.27
N ARG A 134 -7.69 9.57 -9.57
CA ARG A 134 -7.02 10.33 -10.64
C ARG A 134 -7.38 11.80 -10.62
N ASP A 135 -8.65 12.11 -10.42
CA ASP A 135 -9.16 13.48 -10.36
C ASP A 135 -8.62 14.19 -9.13
N GLU A 136 -8.54 13.51 -7.99
CA GLU A 136 -7.96 14.04 -6.76
C GLU A 136 -6.46 14.30 -6.89
N LEU A 137 -5.69 13.36 -7.44
CA LEU A 137 -4.26 13.54 -7.71
C LEU A 137 -4.02 14.72 -8.67
N SER A 138 -4.83 14.81 -9.74
CA SER A 138 -4.71 15.89 -10.72
C SER A 138 -5.06 17.25 -10.12
N ARG A 139 -6.11 17.32 -9.30
CA ARG A 139 -6.53 18.51 -8.57
C ARG A 139 -5.46 18.97 -7.58
N SER A 140 -4.96 18.05 -6.75
CA SER A 140 -3.90 18.30 -5.77
C SER A 140 -2.61 18.79 -6.45
N ALA A 141 -2.23 18.18 -7.59
CA ALA A 141 -1.11 18.63 -8.39
C ALA A 141 -1.31 20.05 -8.92
N HIS A 142 -2.50 20.33 -9.48
CA HIS A 142 -2.83 21.65 -10.03
C HIS A 142 -2.79 22.75 -8.96
N GLU A 143 -3.49 22.55 -7.86
CA GLU A 143 -3.51 23.48 -6.72
C GLU A 143 -2.09 23.74 -6.20
N THR A 144 -1.31 22.67 -6.03
CA THR A 144 0.09 22.78 -5.61
C THR A 144 0.92 23.59 -6.59
N LEU A 145 0.80 23.32 -7.90
CA LEU A 145 1.54 24.03 -8.95
C LEU A 145 1.24 25.52 -8.98
N VAL A 146 -0.04 25.91 -8.85
CA VAL A 146 -0.48 27.31 -8.82
C VAL A 146 0.23 28.08 -7.69
N HIS A 147 0.37 27.47 -6.52
CA HIS A 147 0.98 28.14 -5.37
C HIS A 147 2.51 28.05 -5.33
N VAL A 148 3.10 26.95 -5.81
CA VAL A 148 4.54 26.68 -5.69
C VAL A 148 5.34 27.29 -6.84
N SER A 149 4.80 27.28 -8.07
CA SER A 149 5.54 27.73 -9.24
C SER A 149 6.02 29.20 -9.14
N PRO A 150 5.25 30.18 -8.64
CA PRO A 150 5.76 31.55 -8.52
C PRO A 150 6.89 31.67 -7.49
N LEU A 151 6.85 30.86 -6.42
CA LEU A 151 7.87 30.87 -5.37
C LEU A 151 9.20 30.33 -5.88
N VAL A 152 9.16 29.22 -6.63
CA VAL A 152 10.34 28.61 -7.27
C VAL A 152 10.99 29.59 -8.24
N TRP A 153 10.19 30.26 -9.08
CA TRP A 153 10.72 31.24 -10.04
C TRP A 153 11.21 32.53 -9.38
N LYS A 154 10.61 32.95 -8.25
CA LYS A 154 11.05 34.12 -7.49
C LYS A 154 12.33 33.88 -6.71
N MET A 155 12.51 32.69 -6.12
CA MET A 155 13.77 32.32 -5.44
C MET A 155 14.97 32.41 -6.36
N GLY A 156 14.78 32.15 -7.65
CA GLY A 156 15.84 32.18 -8.65
C GLY A 156 16.82 31.02 -8.52
N GLY A 157 17.93 31.11 -9.25
CA GLY A 157 18.92 30.05 -9.40
C GLY A 157 19.28 29.84 -10.88
N PRO A 158 20.24 28.96 -11.18
CA PRO A 158 20.53 28.56 -12.55
C PRO A 158 19.25 28.04 -13.22
N LYS A 159 18.94 28.51 -14.44
CA LYS A 159 17.74 28.08 -15.17
C LYS A 159 17.69 26.56 -15.38
N THR A 160 18.84 25.90 -15.38
CA THR A 160 19.00 24.44 -15.44
C THR A 160 18.42 23.71 -14.23
N ASP A 161 18.37 24.36 -13.07
CA ASP A 161 18.02 23.72 -11.79
C ASP A 161 16.56 23.96 -11.41
N LEU A 162 15.91 24.94 -12.06
CA LEU A 162 14.52 25.31 -11.81
C LEU A 162 13.52 24.15 -12.03
N PRO A 163 13.63 23.34 -13.10
CA PRO A 163 12.73 22.19 -13.29
C PRO A 163 12.79 21.21 -12.13
N ASP A 164 13.99 20.86 -11.67
CA ASP A 164 14.19 19.92 -10.57
C ASP A 164 13.72 20.51 -9.23
N MET A 165 13.93 21.81 -9.01
CA MET A 165 13.43 22.51 -7.82
C MET A 165 11.91 22.52 -7.78
N LEU A 166 11.25 22.80 -8.92
CA LEU A 166 9.80 22.73 -9.04
C LEU A 166 9.31 21.30 -8.74
N LEU A 167 9.90 20.30 -9.36
CA LEU A 167 9.54 18.90 -9.18
C LEU A 167 9.60 18.49 -7.71
N ARG A 168 10.72 18.79 -7.02
CA ARG A 168 10.88 18.46 -5.58
C ARG A 168 9.88 19.20 -4.71
N ALA A 169 9.66 20.49 -4.94
CA ALA A 169 8.77 21.30 -4.13
C ALA A 169 7.30 20.88 -4.29
N VAL A 170 6.86 20.64 -5.52
CA VAL A 170 5.50 20.17 -5.83
C VAL A 170 5.27 18.79 -5.23
N ARG A 171 6.19 17.83 -5.44
CA ARG A 171 6.07 16.48 -4.87
C ARG A 171 5.91 16.48 -3.36
N ARG A 172 6.72 17.27 -2.64
CA ARG A 172 6.67 17.36 -1.18
C ARG A 172 5.34 17.93 -0.68
N ARG A 173 4.83 18.98 -1.32
CA ARG A 173 3.57 19.60 -0.92
C ARG A 173 2.37 18.71 -1.27
N MET A 174 2.37 18.08 -2.45
CA MET A 174 1.35 17.10 -2.82
C MET A 174 1.29 15.95 -1.81
N ALA A 175 2.44 15.38 -1.44
CA ALA A 175 2.50 14.32 -0.44
C ALA A 175 1.87 14.76 0.90
N ALA A 176 2.26 15.92 1.41
CA ALA A 176 1.69 16.48 2.63
C ALA A 176 0.17 16.76 2.51
N THR A 177 -0.33 17.12 1.33
CA THR A 177 -1.77 17.29 1.08
C THR A 177 -2.51 15.96 1.13
N LEU A 178 -1.92 14.88 0.60
CA LEU A 178 -2.54 13.55 0.58
C LEU A 178 -2.57 12.89 1.96
N ASP A 179 -1.70 13.31 2.90
CA ASP A 179 -1.76 12.89 4.30
C ASP A 179 -2.98 13.47 5.04
N HIS A 180 -3.64 14.50 4.49
CA HIS A 180 -4.88 15.03 5.03
C HIS A 180 -6.08 14.25 4.48
N PRO A 181 -6.85 13.55 5.33
CA PRO A 181 -7.97 12.74 4.86
C PRO A 181 -9.07 13.63 4.25
N PRO A 182 -9.75 13.17 3.18
CA PRO A 182 -10.89 13.87 2.62
C PRO A 182 -12.04 13.90 3.63
N GLU A 183 -12.69 15.05 3.76
CA GLU A 183 -13.91 15.20 4.58
C GLU A 183 -15.13 14.59 3.86
N PRO A 184 -16.06 13.90 4.56
CA PRO A 184 -16.05 13.63 6.00
C PRO A 184 -15.10 12.48 6.38
N LEU A 185 -14.30 12.71 7.43
CA LEU A 185 -13.41 11.73 8.05
C LEU A 185 -14.11 10.39 8.36
N LYS A 186 -13.98 9.40 7.47
CA LYS A 186 -14.18 8.00 7.86
C LYS A 186 -12.94 7.53 8.61
N LYS A 187 -13.13 6.82 9.72
CA LYS A 187 -12.01 6.18 10.42
C LYS A 187 -11.34 5.21 9.45
N LEU A 188 -10.01 5.28 9.39
CA LEU A 188 -9.20 4.30 8.68
C LEU A 188 -9.52 2.89 9.19
N GLN A 189 -9.62 1.95 8.26
CA GLN A 189 -9.57 0.53 8.51
C GLN A 189 -8.19 0.18 9.10
N ALA A 190 -8.16 -0.83 9.97
CA ALA A 190 -6.96 -1.15 10.73
C ALA A 190 -5.76 -1.56 9.85
N TRP A 191 -6.00 -2.08 8.63
CA TRP A 191 -4.94 -2.46 7.69
C TRP A 191 -4.33 -1.26 6.95
N GLU A 192 -5.02 -0.10 6.91
CA GLU A 192 -4.54 1.11 6.23
C GLU A 192 -3.32 1.76 6.94
N GLN A 193 -2.88 1.21 8.08
CA GLN A 193 -1.62 1.58 8.71
C GLN A 193 -0.38 1.06 7.97
N TYR A 194 -0.55 0.16 6.99
CA TYR A 194 0.55 -0.44 6.24
C TYR A 194 0.72 0.23 4.87
N ILE A 195 1.96 0.50 4.51
CA ILE A 195 2.37 0.77 3.13
C ILE A 195 2.76 -0.57 2.50
N CYS A 196 2.03 -0.98 1.46
CA CYS A 196 2.28 -2.22 0.73
C CYS A 196 2.03 -2.03 -0.78
N PRO A 197 3.00 -2.33 -1.65
CA PRO A 197 4.37 -2.75 -1.32
C PRO A 197 5.15 -1.63 -0.60
N PRO A 198 6.18 -1.97 0.18
CA PRO A 198 6.99 -0.98 0.88
C PRO A 198 7.73 -0.07 -0.10
N ILE A 199 7.82 1.23 0.23
CA ILE A 199 8.38 2.26 -0.67
C ILE A 199 9.87 2.49 -0.36
N GLY A 200 10.66 2.70 -1.41
CA GLY A 200 12.08 3.07 -1.31
C GLY A 200 13.02 1.87 -1.23
N LYS A 201 14.33 2.13 -1.34
CA LYS A 201 15.37 1.07 -1.35
C LYS A 201 15.99 0.80 0.01
N ASP A 202 15.87 1.75 0.92
CA ASP A 202 16.44 1.64 2.26
C ASP A 202 15.43 0.99 3.20
N LEU A 203 15.94 0.25 4.18
CA LEU A 203 15.14 -0.29 5.27
C LEU A 203 14.76 0.84 6.24
N LEU A 204 13.56 0.80 6.78
CA LEU A 204 13.03 1.79 7.72
C LEU A 204 12.61 1.12 9.03
N THR A 205 12.59 1.91 10.11
CA THR A 205 11.88 1.51 11.33
C THR A 205 10.43 1.19 10.99
N GLY A 206 9.87 0.13 11.56
CA GLY A 206 8.51 -0.30 11.26
C GLY A 206 8.36 -1.12 9.98
N ASP A 207 9.44 -1.42 9.26
CA ASP A 207 9.40 -2.41 8.19
C ASP A 207 9.05 -3.80 8.75
N VAL A 208 8.15 -4.48 8.05
CA VAL A 208 7.73 -5.85 8.35
C VAL A 208 8.50 -6.79 7.42
N LEU A 209 9.25 -7.71 8.03
CA LEU A 209 10.03 -8.72 7.35
C LEU A 209 9.33 -10.07 7.46
N LEU A 210 9.34 -10.83 6.37
CA LEU A 210 8.93 -12.22 6.31
C LEU A 210 10.18 -13.10 6.13
N ILE A 211 10.30 -14.17 6.92
CA ILE A 211 11.31 -15.21 6.70
C ILE A 211 11.03 -15.90 5.37
N ALA A 212 12.04 -16.03 4.52
CA ALA A 212 11.95 -16.74 3.26
C ALA A 212 11.46 -18.19 3.49
N ASN A 213 10.43 -18.60 2.74
CA ASN A 213 9.73 -19.88 2.89
C ASN A 213 9.03 -20.08 4.26
N GLY A 214 8.90 -19.05 5.07
CA GLY A 214 8.07 -19.07 6.28
C GLY A 214 6.59 -19.19 5.94
N ASP A 215 5.82 -19.82 6.83
CA ASP A 215 4.36 -19.86 6.72
C ASP A 215 3.78 -18.45 6.92
N LYS A 216 3.14 -17.90 5.88
CA LYS A 216 2.49 -16.58 5.89
C LYS A 216 1.36 -16.47 6.90
N ASN A 217 0.79 -17.60 7.33
CA ASN A 217 -0.27 -17.60 8.35
C ASN A 217 0.29 -17.65 9.77
N SER A 218 1.60 -17.87 9.92
CA SER A 218 2.26 -17.99 11.22
C SER A 218 2.94 -16.68 11.62
N PRO A 219 2.51 -16.03 12.72
CA PRO A 219 3.19 -14.85 13.26
C PRO A 219 4.70 -15.06 13.49
N ALA A 220 5.12 -16.28 13.82
CA ALA A 220 6.54 -16.59 14.06
C ALA A 220 7.42 -16.46 12.81
N SER A 221 6.82 -16.37 11.61
CA SER A 221 7.51 -16.11 10.35
C SER A 221 7.84 -14.64 10.14
N TYR A 222 7.33 -13.74 10.99
CA TYR A 222 7.42 -12.29 10.80
C TYR A 222 8.37 -11.64 11.80
N ARG A 223 9.05 -10.57 11.38
CA ARG A 223 9.88 -9.71 12.22
C ARG A 223 9.52 -8.26 11.98
N LEU A 224 9.60 -7.44 13.02
CA LEU A 224 9.34 -6.00 12.94
C LEU A 224 10.62 -5.21 13.20
N VAL A 225 11.02 -4.36 12.26
CA VAL A 225 12.26 -3.56 12.37
C VAL A 225 12.12 -2.46 13.40
N LEU A 226 13.07 -2.38 14.33
CA LEU A 226 13.12 -1.40 15.42
C LEU A 226 14.30 -0.44 15.30
N SER A 227 15.34 -0.80 14.55
CA SER A 227 16.48 0.08 14.30
C SER A 227 16.01 1.42 13.71
N PRO A 228 16.55 2.57 14.17
CA PRO A 228 16.22 3.89 13.63
C PRO A 228 16.53 3.99 12.13
N SER A 229 15.61 4.54 11.33
CA SER A 229 15.76 4.65 9.88
C SER A 229 17.06 5.36 9.45
N CYS A 230 17.51 6.38 10.18
CA CYS A 230 18.76 7.11 9.87
C CYS A 230 20.02 6.23 9.88
N ASP A 231 20.00 5.13 10.63
CA ASP A 231 21.13 4.19 10.73
C ASP A 231 21.05 3.06 9.68
N LEU A 232 19.95 2.98 8.93
CA LEU A 232 19.64 1.93 7.95
C LEU A 232 19.83 2.38 6.49
N VAL A 233 20.03 3.69 6.26
CA VAL A 233 20.22 4.26 4.91
C VAL A 233 21.61 3.91 4.37
N ILE A 234 21.66 3.46 3.11
CA ILE A 234 22.92 3.13 2.43
C ILE A 234 23.52 4.43 1.85
N GLY A 235 24.79 4.72 2.16
CA GLY A 235 25.58 5.75 1.48
C GLY A 235 25.70 7.11 2.18
N HIS A 236 25.04 7.33 3.32
CA HIS A 236 25.35 8.46 4.21
C HIS A 236 26.55 8.13 5.14
N GLY A 237 27.74 8.00 4.56
CA GLY A 237 28.99 7.69 5.28
C GLY A 237 29.13 6.22 5.70
N SER A 238 30.15 5.91 6.51
CA SER A 238 30.54 4.55 6.93
C SER A 238 29.61 3.88 7.95
N LYS A 239 28.32 4.27 8.01
CA LYS A 239 27.44 4.01 9.17
C LYS A 239 26.20 3.15 8.88
N THR A 240 26.14 2.42 7.76
CA THR A 240 25.10 1.39 7.63
C THR A 240 25.32 0.32 8.69
N LEU A 241 24.30 0.07 9.52
CA LEU A 241 24.38 -0.97 10.55
C LEU A 241 24.68 -2.33 9.92
N GLN A 242 25.65 -3.05 10.48
CA GLN A 242 25.92 -4.44 10.09
C GLN A 242 24.77 -5.36 10.49
N HIS A 243 24.11 -5.04 11.61
CA HIS A 243 22.98 -5.80 12.15
C HIS A 243 21.80 -4.88 12.43
N VAL A 244 20.62 -5.32 12.02
CA VAL A 244 19.33 -4.67 12.22
C VAL A 244 18.68 -5.24 13.46
N LEU A 245 18.25 -4.36 14.37
CA LEU A 245 17.45 -4.75 15.53
C LEU A 245 16.00 -4.96 15.10
N VAL A 246 15.46 -6.13 15.44
CA VAL A 246 14.07 -6.49 15.16
C VAL A 246 13.39 -7.07 16.40
N ALA A 247 12.07 -7.00 16.45
CA ALA A 247 11.23 -7.77 17.37
C ALA A 247 10.65 -9.01 16.68
N ASP A 248 10.53 -10.11 17.44
CA ASP A 248 9.74 -11.27 17.04
C ASP A 248 8.24 -10.92 17.00
N CYS A 249 7.52 -11.50 16.05
CA CYS A 249 6.07 -11.49 16.04
C CYS A 249 5.51 -12.78 16.65
N VAL A 250 4.42 -12.62 17.41
CA VAL A 250 3.74 -13.67 18.17
C VAL A 250 2.23 -13.66 17.91
N PRO A 251 1.51 -14.77 18.18
CA PRO A 251 0.06 -14.80 18.10
C PRO A 251 -0.60 -13.69 18.93
N VAL A 252 -1.66 -13.08 18.39
CA VAL A 252 -2.40 -12.02 19.09
C VAL A 252 -3.02 -12.49 20.41
N SER A 253 -3.20 -13.81 20.58
CA SER A 253 -3.66 -14.39 21.86
C SER A 253 -2.73 -14.05 23.02
N GLU A 254 -1.41 -13.96 22.80
CA GLU A 254 -0.46 -13.55 23.84
C GLU A 254 -0.74 -12.12 24.31
N PHE A 255 -1.08 -11.20 23.39
CA PHE A 255 -1.50 -9.84 23.75
C PHE A 255 -2.77 -9.89 24.61
N VAL A 256 -3.79 -10.63 24.17
CA VAL A 256 -5.07 -10.74 24.87
C VAL A 256 -4.88 -11.31 26.29
N GLU A 257 -4.03 -12.31 26.47
CA GLU A 257 -3.69 -12.84 27.79
C GLU A 257 -3.08 -11.78 28.71
N LYS A 258 -2.20 -10.91 28.19
CA LYS A 258 -1.60 -9.82 28.97
C LYS A 258 -2.58 -8.72 29.35
N THR A 259 -3.67 -8.54 28.61
CA THR A 259 -4.72 -7.57 28.99
C THR A 259 -5.51 -8.01 30.22
N GLN A 260 -5.52 -9.31 30.55
CA GLN A 260 -6.35 -9.90 31.61
C GLN A 260 -7.85 -9.60 31.46
N ILE A 261 -8.31 -9.31 30.23
CA ILE A 261 -9.73 -9.04 29.95
C ILE A 261 -10.50 -10.37 29.83
N ALA A 262 -11.56 -10.51 30.62
CA ALA A 262 -12.47 -11.64 30.56
C ALA A 262 -13.13 -11.77 29.17
N MET A 263 -13.33 -13.01 28.71
CA MET A 263 -13.73 -13.31 27.34
C MET A 263 -15.01 -12.58 26.90
N GLU A 264 -15.99 -12.55 27.79
CA GLU A 264 -17.32 -11.94 27.60
C GLU A 264 -17.30 -10.40 27.53
N LYS A 265 -16.20 -9.76 27.96
CA LYS A 265 -16.03 -8.30 27.92
C LYS A 265 -15.02 -7.83 26.86
N ARG A 266 -14.49 -8.74 26.04
CA ARG A 266 -13.41 -8.44 25.08
C ARG A 266 -13.80 -7.35 24.09
N ILE A 267 -14.98 -7.45 23.47
CA ILE A 267 -15.41 -6.47 22.45
C ILE A 267 -15.53 -5.06 23.05
N GLU A 268 -16.01 -4.96 24.30
CA GLU A 268 -16.19 -3.68 24.99
C GLU A 268 -14.85 -3.08 25.46
N LYS A 269 -13.94 -3.92 25.98
CA LYS A 269 -12.72 -3.44 26.68
C LYS A 269 -11.43 -3.49 25.87
N LEU A 270 -11.32 -4.35 24.84
CA LEU A 270 -10.12 -4.35 23.99
C LEU A 270 -9.83 -2.99 23.34
N PRO A 271 -10.82 -2.19 22.89
CA PRO A 271 -10.52 -0.90 22.27
C PRO A 271 -9.65 0.01 23.13
N SER A 272 -9.84 0.04 24.46
CA SER A 272 -9.00 0.84 25.35
C SER A 272 -7.57 0.31 25.46
N GLU A 273 -7.37 -1.00 25.35
CA GLU A 273 -6.02 -1.61 25.32
C GLU A 273 -5.34 -1.41 23.97
N LEU A 274 -6.09 -1.49 22.86
CA LEU A 274 -5.58 -1.27 21.51
C LEU A 274 -5.18 0.19 21.24
N ASN A 275 -5.70 1.13 22.03
CA ASN A 275 -5.29 2.53 21.99
C ASN A 275 -3.95 2.79 22.73
N LYS A 276 -3.45 1.84 23.52
CA LYS A 276 -2.15 1.97 24.18
C LYS A 276 -1.02 1.67 23.20
N ASP A 277 0.13 2.31 23.39
CA ASP A 277 1.31 2.06 22.55
C ASP A 277 1.78 0.60 22.62
N GLN A 278 1.72 0.02 23.83
CA GLN A 278 1.97 -1.39 24.08
C GLN A 278 1.24 -1.86 25.35
N VAL A 279 1.01 -3.17 25.45
CA VAL A 279 0.58 -3.86 26.67
C VAL A 279 1.61 -4.90 27.05
N ALA A 280 2.25 -4.71 28.20
CA ALA A 280 3.29 -5.61 28.72
C ALA A 280 4.46 -5.91 27.75
N GLY A 281 4.74 -5.00 26.81
CA GLY A 281 5.76 -5.15 25.76
C GLY A 281 5.24 -5.72 24.44
N LEU A 282 3.93 -5.87 24.28
CA LEU A 282 3.29 -6.34 23.05
C LEU A 282 2.55 -5.20 22.34
N MET A 283 2.78 -5.07 21.04
CA MET A 283 2.07 -4.12 20.16
C MET A 283 1.33 -4.91 19.09
N VAL A 284 0.02 -4.70 18.95
CA VAL A 284 -0.80 -5.42 17.97
C VAL A 284 -0.53 -4.93 16.56
N LEU A 285 -0.40 -5.87 15.64
CA LEU A 285 -0.28 -5.68 14.21
C LEU A 285 -1.54 -6.25 13.54
N PRO A 286 -2.49 -5.38 13.12
CA PRO A 286 -3.67 -5.73 12.34
C PRO A 286 -3.44 -6.70 11.18
N ASN A 287 -4.47 -7.49 10.90
CA ASN A 287 -4.51 -8.36 9.73
C ASN A 287 -4.55 -7.53 8.45
N PHE A 288 -3.76 -7.92 7.46
CA PHE A 288 -3.87 -7.48 6.08
C PHE A 288 -3.89 -8.71 5.18
N SER A 289 -5.06 -9.01 4.60
CA SER A 289 -5.34 -10.29 3.92
C SER A 289 -4.22 -10.69 2.96
N ASP A 290 -3.81 -11.94 3.02
CA ASP A 290 -2.79 -12.57 2.17
C ASP A 290 -1.36 -12.00 2.28
N VAL A 291 -1.15 -10.98 3.12
CA VAL A 291 0.15 -10.32 3.33
C VAL A 291 0.63 -10.48 4.78
N ILE A 292 -0.17 -10.09 5.77
CA ILE A 292 0.18 -10.06 7.20
C ILE A 292 -0.97 -10.65 8.03
N PRO A 293 -0.75 -11.72 8.82
CA PRO A 293 -1.78 -12.25 9.70
C PRO A 293 -1.98 -11.34 10.91
N LEU A 294 -3.14 -11.44 11.57
CA LEU A 294 -3.36 -10.77 12.86
C LEU A 294 -2.35 -11.27 13.91
N MET A 295 -1.48 -10.38 14.39
CA MET A 295 -0.39 -10.76 15.29
C MET A 295 -0.04 -9.64 16.28
N ALA A 296 0.96 -9.86 17.12
CA ALA A 296 1.57 -8.83 17.93
C ALA A 296 3.10 -8.88 17.83
N ALA A 297 3.75 -7.72 17.79
CA ALA A 297 5.20 -7.61 17.94
C ALA A 297 5.57 -7.66 19.42
N ASN A 298 6.53 -8.50 19.78
CA ASN A 298 7.06 -8.64 21.13
C ASN A 298 8.32 -7.81 21.29
N LEU A 299 8.16 -6.59 21.80
CA LEU A 299 9.20 -5.59 21.99
C LEU A 299 10.20 -5.96 23.10
N LYS A 300 10.00 -7.10 23.79
CA LYS A 300 10.95 -7.68 24.75
C LYS A 300 11.73 -8.85 24.16
N LYS A 301 11.27 -9.44 23.04
CA LYS A 301 11.92 -10.57 22.36
C LYS A 301 12.63 -10.06 21.11
N LEU A 302 13.85 -9.60 21.33
CA LEU A 302 14.65 -8.89 20.33
C LEU A 302 15.66 -9.81 19.67
N LEU A 303 15.93 -9.56 18.40
CA LEU A 303 16.97 -10.24 17.61
C LEU A 303 17.78 -9.21 16.83
N LEU A 304 19.02 -9.58 16.53
CA LEU A 304 19.88 -8.85 15.60
C LEU A 304 20.01 -9.70 14.32
N ILE A 305 19.56 -9.15 13.20
CA ILE A 305 19.64 -9.80 11.88
C ILE A 305 20.71 -9.10 11.05
N PRO A 306 21.65 -9.82 10.41
CA PRO A 306 22.59 -9.19 9.49
C PRO A 306 21.85 -8.42 8.39
N TYR A 307 22.23 -7.17 8.14
CA TYR A 307 21.58 -6.37 7.08
C TYR A 307 21.65 -7.05 5.71
N ALA A 308 22.74 -7.77 5.46
CA ALA A 308 22.97 -8.53 4.23
C ALA A 308 21.94 -9.63 3.99
N ASP A 309 21.26 -10.12 5.03
CA ASP A 309 20.26 -11.19 4.96
C ASP A 309 18.85 -10.66 4.63
N ILE A 310 18.70 -9.35 4.46
CA ILE A 310 17.42 -8.70 4.18
C ILE A 310 17.37 -8.24 2.72
N ALA A 311 16.36 -8.69 1.99
CA ALA A 311 16.04 -8.22 0.64
C ALA A 311 15.43 -6.81 0.72
N THR A 312 16.12 -5.85 0.13
CA THR A 312 15.69 -4.44 0.07
C THR A 312 15.30 -3.99 -1.33
N LYS A 313 15.44 -4.87 -2.32
CA LYS A 313 15.05 -4.67 -3.72
C LYS A 313 14.25 -5.86 -4.22
N ASP A 314 13.35 -5.58 -5.15
CA ASP A 314 12.55 -6.61 -5.80
C ASP A 314 13.45 -7.60 -6.55
N GLY A 315 13.15 -8.89 -6.41
CA GLY A 315 13.91 -9.99 -7.03
C GLY A 315 15.13 -10.48 -6.26
N GLU A 316 15.53 -9.83 -5.15
CA GLU A 316 16.59 -10.35 -4.29
C GLU A 316 16.12 -11.61 -3.53
N THR A 317 16.88 -12.70 -3.64
CA THR A 317 16.64 -13.92 -2.85
C THR A 317 17.54 -13.90 -1.63
N LYS A 318 16.96 -13.61 -0.47
CA LYS A 318 17.66 -13.54 0.82
C LYS A 318 16.79 -14.17 1.93
N PRO A 319 17.37 -14.51 3.10
CA PRO A 319 16.64 -15.14 4.20
C PRO A 319 15.43 -14.35 4.71
N PHE A 320 15.42 -13.02 4.54
CA PHE A 320 14.30 -12.16 4.90
C PHE A 320 13.87 -11.29 3.73
N THR A 321 12.57 -11.13 3.55
CA THR A 321 11.98 -10.23 2.55
C THR A 321 11.17 -9.16 3.23
N ARG A 322 11.40 -7.89 2.88
CA ARG A 322 10.54 -6.79 3.31
C ARG A 322 9.23 -6.83 2.54
N ILE A 323 8.11 -6.98 3.24
CA ILE A 323 6.78 -7.16 2.62
C ILE A 323 5.85 -5.96 2.78
N ALA A 324 6.09 -5.12 3.80
CA ALA A 324 5.32 -3.91 4.07
C ALA A 324 6.11 -2.99 5.02
N SER A 325 5.64 -1.77 5.18
CA SER A 325 6.14 -0.81 6.16
C SER A 325 4.97 -0.26 6.97
N LEU A 326 5.16 0.01 8.26
CA LEU A 326 4.20 0.84 9.00
C LEU A 326 4.29 2.30 8.52
N ASP A 327 3.14 2.89 8.23
CA ASP A 327 3.03 4.29 7.85
C ASP A 327 3.14 5.22 9.08
N SER A 328 3.40 6.50 8.84
CA SER A 328 3.25 7.55 9.85
C SER A 328 1.76 7.80 10.14
N PRO A 329 1.34 7.99 11.41
CA PRO A 329 2.15 8.09 12.63
C PRO A 329 2.35 6.73 13.36
N PHE A 330 1.96 5.61 12.77
CA PHE A 330 2.02 4.29 13.41
C PHE A 330 3.46 3.81 13.64
N ARG A 331 4.38 4.15 12.74
CA ARG A 331 5.82 3.91 12.91
C ARG A 331 6.38 4.67 14.12
N GLU A 332 5.99 5.92 14.31
CA GLU A 332 6.43 6.74 15.43
C GLU A 332 5.85 6.19 16.74
N ARG A 333 4.60 5.72 16.71
CA ARG A 333 4.00 4.97 17.82
C ARG A 333 4.77 3.68 18.16
N LEU A 334 5.22 2.92 17.15
CA LEU A 334 6.09 1.76 17.37
C LEU A 334 7.40 2.15 18.05
N ALA A 335 8.08 3.17 17.53
CA ALA A 335 9.33 3.66 18.11
C ALA A 335 9.14 4.07 19.57
N TRP A 336 8.05 4.78 19.87
CA TRP A 336 7.68 5.16 21.23
C TRP A 336 7.37 3.95 22.12
N ALA A 337 6.60 2.99 21.62
CA ALA A 337 6.29 1.74 22.33
C ALA A 337 7.58 0.97 22.70
N TYR A 338 8.54 0.90 21.78
CA TYR A 338 9.82 0.26 22.03
C TYR A 338 10.65 1.03 23.08
N LEU A 339 10.71 2.35 23.00
CA LEU A 339 11.40 3.19 24.00
C LEU A 339 10.79 3.02 25.40
N GLN A 340 9.46 2.92 25.53
CA GLN A 340 8.80 2.65 26.80
C GLN A 340 9.15 1.28 27.40
N VAL A 341 9.56 0.31 26.56
CA VAL A 341 9.91 -1.05 26.98
C VAL A 341 11.39 -1.16 27.32
N ALA A 342 12.25 -0.70 26.41
CA ALA A 342 13.71 -0.79 26.54
C ALA A 342 14.30 0.29 27.45
N GLY A 343 13.71 1.49 27.45
CA GLY A 343 14.23 2.66 28.15
C GLY A 343 13.73 2.83 29.58
N ARG A 344 13.21 1.78 30.24
CA ARG A 344 12.72 1.89 31.63
C ARG A 344 13.89 2.06 32.59
N PRO A 345 14.11 3.26 33.16
CA PRO A 345 15.13 3.40 34.19
C PRO A 345 14.70 2.59 35.40
N GLY A 346 15.65 1.90 36.05
CA GLY A 346 15.41 1.35 37.37
C GLY A 346 15.08 2.50 38.32
N VAL A 347 13.87 2.49 38.90
CA VAL A 347 13.51 3.43 39.95
C VAL A 347 14.06 2.85 41.26
N PRO A 348 14.87 3.59 42.01
CA PRO A 348 15.36 3.11 43.31
C PRO A 348 14.19 2.84 44.25
N ASP A 349 14.31 1.79 45.06
CA ASP A 349 13.34 1.49 46.11
C ASP A 349 13.59 2.43 47.29
N ILE A 350 12.91 3.58 47.28
CA ILE A 350 13.01 4.60 48.32
C ILE A 350 11.93 4.29 49.36
N ASP A 351 12.27 4.39 50.64
CA ASP A 351 11.30 4.38 51.73
C ASP A 351 10.42 5.65 51.66
N VAL A 352 9.38 5.57 50.83
CA VAL A 352 8.40 6.63 50.58
C VAL A 352 7.64 7.01 51.85
N GLN A 353 7.49 6.09 52.81
CA GLN A 353 6.82 6.38 54.08
C GLN A 353 7.72 7.24 54.98
N ALA A 354 9.00 6.91 55.07
CA ALA A 354 9.97 7.75 55.79
C ALA A 354 10.10 9.14 55.15
N LEU A 355 10.18 9.22 53.82
CA LEU A 355 10.28 10.48 53.09
C LEU A 355 9.03 11.36 53.28
N ALA A 356 7.83 10.78 53.18
CA ALA A 356 6.58 11.50 53.41
C ALA A 356 6.49 12.06 54.83
N LYS A 357 6.90 11.29 55.85
CA LYS A 357 6.96 11.76 57.24
C LYS A 357 7.93 12.93 57.41
N ALA A 358 9.11 12.86 56.79
CA ALA A 358 10.09 13.95 56.86
C ALA A 358 9.57 15.24 56.22
N ILE A 359 8.87 15.14 55.09
CA ILE A 359 8.22 16.29 54.43
C ILE A 359 7.16 16.91 55.35
N ASP A 360 6.25 16.10 55.91
CA ASP A 360 5.18 16.57 56.81
C ASP A 360 5.73 17.25 58.08
N GLN A 361 6.79 16.69 58.67
CA GLN A 361 7.47 17.28 59.82
C GLN A 361 8.12 18.63 59.47
N THR A 362 8.75 18.73 58.30
CA THR A 362 9.39 19.96 57.84
C THR A 362 8.36 21.07 57.61
N ILE A 363 7.23 20.75 56.96
CA ILE A 363 6.13 21.70 56.74
C ILE A 363 5.55 22.19 58.08
N LYS A 364 5.31 21.27 59.03
CA LYS A 364 4.80 21.62 60.37
C LYS A 364 5.74 22.49 61.17
N ALA A 365 7.06 22.32 61.00
CA ALA A 365 8.07 23.15 61.65
C ALA A 365 8.09 24.57 61.08
N SER A 366 7.92 24.73 59.76
CA SER A 366 7.88 26.03 59.09
C SER A 366 6.55 26.79 59.23
N THR A 367 5.46 26.14 59.65
CA THR A 367 4.19 26.82 59.99
C THR A 367 4.09 27.28 61.45
N LYS A 368 5.05 26.90 62.30
CA LYS A 368 5.11 27.27 63.73
C LYS A 368 6.13 28.38 64.04
N ALA A 369 6.92 28.79 63.06
CA ALA A 369 7.75 30.00 63.08
C ALA A 369 6.97 31.13 62.40
#